data_AF-A0A7V3RYD6-F1
#
_entry.id   AF-A0A7V3RYD6-F1
#
_cell.length_a   1.000
_cell.length_b   1.000
_cell.length_c   1.000
_cell.angle_alpha   90.00
_cell.angle_beta   90.00
_cell.angle_gamma   90.00
#
_symmetry.space_group_name_H-M   'P 1'
#
loop_
_entity.id
_entity.type
_entity.pdbx_description
1 polymer ?
#
loop_
_entity_poly.entity_id
_entity_poly.type
_entity_poly.pdbx_seq_one_letter_code
_entity_poly.pdbx_strand_id
1 'polypeptide(L)' 'IKPSEILEMATINGGRAIFREHELGSLEPGKIANLLALKIGYLSADTEKTASSIIQSGPTEIEAVYLAGKRV' A
#
# COMPACT_ATOMS: atom_id res chain seq x y z
N ILE A 1 11.22 12.71 -6.44
CA ILE A 1 10.25 11.60 -6.45
C ILE A 1 9.15 12.00 -5.48
N LYS A 2 7.90 12.04 -5.93
CA LYS A 2 6.74 12.34 -5.10
C LYS A 2 6.47 11.18 -4.14
N PRO A 3 5.94 11.42 -2.94
CA PRO A 3 5.52 10.35 -2.04
C PRO A 3 4.60 9.31 -2.72
N SER A 4 3.62 9.75 -3.51
CA SER A 4 2.76 8.83 -4.27
C SER A 4 3.53 7.90 -5.22
N GLU A 5 4.56 8.40 -5.90
CA GLU A 5 5.42 7.61 -6.81
C GLU A 5 6.21 6.54 -6.05
N ILE A 6 6.65 6.83 -4.81
CA ILE A 6 7.32 5.84 -3.95
C ILE A 6 6.35 4.71 -3.56
N LEU A 7 5.10 5.05 -3.23
CA LEU A 7 4.08 4.06 -2.92
C LEU A 7 3.74 3.21 -4.15
N GLU A 8 3.63 3.81 -5.35
CA GLU A 8 3.45 3.08 -6.61
C GLU A 8 4.62 2.12 -6.88
N MET A 9 5.86 2.56 -6.65
CA MET A 9 7.06 1.72 -6.75
C MET A 9 6.98 0.50 -5.83
N ALA A 10 6.54 0.68 -4.59
CA ALA A 10 6.44 -0.38 -3.58
C ALA A 10 5.24 -1.34 -3.78
N THR A 11 4.29 -1.01 -4.66
CA THR A 11 3.03 -1.74 -4.80
C THR A 11 2.78 -2.15 -6.26
N ILE A 12 2.18 -1.27 -7.06
CA ILE A 12 1.79 -1.50 -8.46
C ILE A 12 3.01 -1.95 -9.29
N ASN A 13 4.13 -1.23 -9.19
CA ASN A 13 5.33 -1.56 -9.96
C ASN A 13 6.01 -2.84 -9.46
N GLY A 14 5.89 -3.18 -8.18
CA GLY A 14 6.28 -4.49 -7.66
C GLY A 14 5.50 -5.62 -8.31
N GLY A 15 4.18 -5.46 -8.47
CA GLY A 15 3.33 -6.38 -9.22
C GLY A 15 3.73 -6.51 -10.70
N ARG A 16 3.98 -5.37 -11.37
CA ARG A 16 4.44 -5.33 -12.78
C ARG A 16 5.80 -6.02 -12.96
N ALA A 17 6.74 -5.82 -12.04
CA ALA A 17 8.07 -6.40 -12.11
C ALA A 17 8.07 -7.94 -12.06
N ILE A 18 7.01 -8.54 -11.52
CA ILE A 18 6.82 -9.99 -11.47
C ILE A 18 5.69 -10.48 -12.40
N PHE A 19 5.21 -9.64 -13.33
CA PHE A 19 4.13 -9.95 -14.28
C PHE A 19 2.80 -10.39 -13.61
N ARG A 20 2.50 -9.85 -12.42
CA ARG A 20 1.29 -10.15 -11.64
C ARG A 20 0.45 -8.91 -11.34
N GLU A 21 0.66 -7.81 -12.05
CA GLU A 21 -0.10 -6.56 -11.90
C GLU A 21 -1.61 -6.72 -12.14
N HIS A 22 -2.02 -7.73 -12.92
CA HIS A 22 -3.42 -8.06 -13.16
C HIS A 22 -4.15 -8.57 -11.90
N GLU A 23 -3.42 -9.04 -10.88
CA GLU A 23 -3.98 -9.61 -9.65
C GLU A 23 -3.38 -9.03 -8.35
N LEU A 24 -2.28 -8.27 -8.42
CA LEU A 24 -1.58 -7.69 -7.27
C LEU A 24 -1.34 -6.17 -7.43
N GLY A 25 -0.98 -5.52 -6.32
CA GLY A 25 -0.35 -4.20 -6.31
C GLY A 25 -1.29 -3.01 -6.25
N SER A 26 -2.62 -3.18 -6.38
CA SER A 26 -3.60 -2.12 -6.19
C SER A 26 -4.91 -2.62 -5.59
N LEU A 27 -5.70 -1.69 -5.06
CA LEU A 27 -7.04 -1.95 -4.51
C LEU A 27 -8.09 -1.76 -5.60
N GLU A 28 -8.27 -2.78 -6.42
CA GLU A 28 -9.24 -2.80 -7.53
C GLU A 28 -10.09 -4.08 -7.48
N PRO A 29 -11.38 -4.03 -7.86
CA PRO A 29 -12.21 -5.22 -7.95
C PRO A 29 -11.58 -6.31 -8.83
N GLY A 30 -11.60 -7.56 -8.35
CA GLY A 30 -11.03 -8.72 -9.05
C GLY A 30 -9.58 -9.03 -8.67
N LYS A 31 -8.84 -8.11 -8.02
CA LYS A 31 -7.49 -8.37 -7.52
C LYS A 31 -7.50 -9.11 -6.18
N ILE A 32 -6.40 -9.79 -5.87
CA ILE A 32 -6.22 -10.48 -4.59
C ILE A 32 -6.20 -9.44 -3.47
N ALA A 33 -6.98 -9.70 -2.41
CA ALA A 33 -7.06 -8.84 -1.23
C ALA A 33 -5.81 -8.97 -0.33
N ASN A 34 -4.67 -8.51 -0.84
CA ASN A 34 -3.44 -8.29 -0.08
C ASN A 34 -3.45 -6.85 0.45
N LEU A 35 -3.70 -6.70 1.76
CA LEU A 35 -3.93 -5.41 2.39
C LEU A 35 -3.01 -5.22 3.59
N LEU A 36 -2.67 -3.96 3.85
CA LEU A 36 -1.99 -3.53 5.07
C LEU A 36 -2.90 -2.51 5.78
N ALA A 37 -3.25 -2.78 7.03
CA ALA A 37 -3.83 -1.78 7.92
C ALA A 37 -2.71 -1.09 8.69
N LEU A 38 -2.61 0.23 8.54
CA LEU A 38 -1.52 1.03 9.05
C LEU A 38 -2.07 2.19 9.88
N LYS A 39 -1.55 2.36 11.09
CA LYS A 39 -1.82 3.50 11.94
C LYS A 39 -0.93 4.66 11.53
N ILE A 40 -1.49 5.65 10.84
CA ILE A 40 -0.75 6.85 10.43
C ILE A 40 -0.95 8.00 11.43
N GLY A 41 0.11 8.79 11.65
CA GLY A 41 0.07 9.92 12.60
C GLY A 41 -0.74 11.12 12.10
N TYR A 42 -0.92 11.24 10.79
CA TYR A 42 -1.66 12.33 10.16
C TYR A 42 -2.35 11.86 8.88
N LEU A 43 -3.62 12.25 8.73
CA LEU A 43 -4.42 12.06 7.51
C LEU A 43 -4.83 13.43 6.97
N SER A 44 -4.53 13.69 5.69
CA SER A 44 -4.84 14.93 5.00
C SER A 44 -5.75 14.68 3.80
N ALA A 45 -6.55 15.68 3.42
CA ALA A 45 -7.22 15.69 2.11
C ALA A 45 -6.21 15.80 0.95
N ASP A 46 -5.01 16.31 1.22
CA ASP A 46 -3.88 16.28 0.31
C ASP A 46 -3.28 14.87 0.28
N THR A 47 -3.46 14.19 -0.85
CA THR A 47 -3.03 12.81 -1.05
C THR A 47 -1.52 12.63 -0.96
N GLU A 48 -0.72 13.63 -1.33
CA GLU A 48 0.74 13.56 -1.23
C GLU A 48 1.21 13.63 0.23
N LYS A 49 0.54 14.43 1.06
CA LYS A 49 0.83 14.46 2.51
C LYS A 49 0.46 13.16 3.18
N THR A 50 -0.68 12.56 2.80
CA THR A 50 -1.09 11.25 3.30
C THR A 50 -0.11 10.15 2.85
N ALA A 51 0.30 10.14 1.58
CA ALA A 51 1.33 9.20 1.09
C ALA A 51 2.67 9.38 1.82
N SER A 52 3.08 10.62 2.11
CA SER A 52 4.28 10.90 2.90
C SER A 52 4.18 10.32 4.32
N SER A 53 3.03 10.47 4.98
CA SER A 53 2.73 9.90 6.29
C SER A 53 2.85 8.36 6.31
N ILE A 54 2.35 7.70 5.25
CA ILE A 54 2.46 6.25 5.06
C ILE A 54 3.93 5.83 4.91
N ILE A 55 4.71 6.51 4.08
CA ILE A 55 6.12 6.16 3.80
C ILE A 55 7.02 6.37 5.02
N GLN A 56 6.72 7.34 5.86
CA GLN A 56 7.45 7.60 7.10
C GLN A 56 7.07 6.62 8.23
N SER A 57 6.01 5.85 8.05
CA SER A 57 5.61 4.83 9.03
C SER A 57 6.54 3.62 8.96
N GLY A 58 6.80 3.02 10.11
CA GLY A 58 7.61 1.82 10.26
C GLY A 58 6.79 0.56 10.55
N PRO A 59 7.47 -0.55 10.86
CA PRO A 59 6.80 -1.81 11.19
C PRO A 59 5.92 -1.74 12.43
N THR A 60 6.22 -0.85 13.38
CA THR A 60 5.46 -0.70 14.65
C THR A 60 4.07 -0.10 14.44
N GLU A 61 3.84 0.57 13.33
CA GLU A 61 2.56 1.20 12.98
C GLU A 61 1.61 0.24 12.24
N ILE A 62 2.07 -0.98 11.90
CA ILE A 62 1.26 -1.99 11.23
C ILE A 62 0.30 -2.63 12.24
N GLU A 63 -1.01 -2.45 12.02
CA GLU A 63 -2.05 -3.01 12.90
C GLU A 63 -2.56 -4.38 12.44
N ALA A 64 -2.54 -4.62 11.13
CA ALA A 64 -2.90 -5.91 10.55
C ALA A 64 -2.34 -6.07 9.14
N VAL A 65 -2.00 -7.31 8.79
CA VAL A 65 -1.68 -7.72 7.43
C VAL A 65 -2.74 -8.71 6.98
N TYR A 66 -3.21 -8.58 5.74
CA TYR A 66 -4.11 -9.53 5.11
C TYR A 66 -3.46 -10.08 3.85
N LEU A 67 -3.43 -11.41 3.72
CA LEU A 67 -2.99 -12.11 2.51
C LEU A 67 -4.18 -12.89 1.96
N ALA A 68 -4.55 -12.60 0.70
CA ALA A 68 -5.73 -13.18 0.05
C ALA A 68 -6.99 -13.13 0.93
N GLY A 69 -7.22 -12.00 1.60
CA GLY A 69 -8.37 -11.76 2.48
C GLY A 69 -8.29 -12.43 3.87
N LYS A 70 -7.20 -13.16 4.17
CA LYS A 70 -6.98 -13.76 5.49
C LYS A 70 -6.00 -12.94 6.29
N ARG A 71 -6.35 -12.61 7.54
CA ARG A 71 -5.45 -11.94 8.47
C ARG A 71 -4.29 -12.88 8.84
N VAL A 72 -3.06 -12.37 8.83
CA VAL A 72 -1.82 -13.08 9.21
C VAL A 72 -1.03 -12.32 10.26
#